data_AF-G0UYD8-F1
#
_entry.id   AF-G0UYD8-F1
#
_cell.length_a   1.000
_cell.length_b   1.000
_cell.length_c   1.000
_cell.angle_alpha   90.00
_cell.angle_beta   90.00
_cell.angle_gamma   90.00
#
_symmetry.space_group_name_H-M   'P 1'
#
loop_
_entity.id
_entity.type
_entity.pdbx_description
1 polymer ?
#
loop_
_entity_poly.entity_id
_entity_poly.type
_entity_poly.pdbx_seq_one_letter_code
_entity_poly.pdbx_strand_id
1 'polypeptide(L)'
;MVRCTFLLRAAEFKQKSRWSSVWPNMRYGSMFLSYSIGRKLPMKGVNWVTRDSNRLLNFANRYASVIADIDVKRTQEELNVAFSDIRWNDHRRIYWKCSFCGSPYRKSVSVRTKFHAGCNFCKGRYPSEVLGGQCESSPVSEAAPELVQELVDNGKRDNLATLSVTSKFRAEWSCRQCGKSYRATVRSRTGRVEVGQCGLHPDITRWTAYCPDCSWKPNMTSVAQSVSTTGQFLGLEQVMKELDSSSEEQCRVPRRMRLVS
;
A
#
# COMPACT_ATOMS: atom_id res chain seq x y z
N MET A 1 -9.53 34.40 13.59
CA MET A 1 -8.38 34.23 12.68
C MET A 1 -7.34 35.30 13.03
N VAL A 2 -6.24 34.93 13.68
CA VAL A 2 -5.16 35.89 14.00
C VAL A 2 -4.53 36.35 12.69
N ARG A 3 -4.49 37.66 12.43
CA ARG A 3 -3.80 38.22 11.26
C ARG A 3 -2.30 37.92 11.39
N CYS A 4 -1.76 37.06 10.53
CA CYS A 4 -0.32 36.80 10.47
C CYS A 4 0.41 38.09 10.08
N THR A 5 1.00 38.76 11.07
CA THR A 5 1.85 39.92 10.85
C THR A 5 3.13 39.52 10.13
N PHE A 6 3.78 40.49 9.47
CA PHE A 6 5.05 40.27 8.77
C PHE A 6 6.12 39.67 9.68
N LEU A 7 6.16 40.09 10.95
CA LEU A 7 7.06 39.55 11.98
C LEU A 7 6.80 38.07 12.29
N LEU A 8 5.53 37.66 12.38
CA LEU A 8 5.17 36.25 12.59
C LEU A 8 5.57 35.39 11.39
N ARG A 9 5.38 35.88 10.16
CA ARG A 9 5.85 35.18 8.94
C ARG A 9 7.37 35.06 8.89
N ALA A 10 8.10 36.11 9.29
CA ALA A 10 9.57 36.09 9.34
C ALA A 10 10.08 35.11 10.41
N ALA A 11 9.44 35.05 11.59
CA ALA A 11 9.78 34.10 12.64
C ALA A 11 9.49 32.64 12.20
N GLU A 12 8.33 32.41 11.56
CA GLU A 12 7.95 31.10 11.02
C GLU A 12 8.90 30.65 9.91
N PHE A 13 9.31 31.57 9.01
CA PHE A 13 10.33 31.30 8.01
C PHE A 13 11.68 30.93 8.63
N LYS A 14 12.14 31.68 9.65
CA LYS A 14 13.38 31.38 10.37
C LYS A 14 13.34 30.02 11.06
N GLN A 15 12.20 29.65 11.66
CA GLN A 15 12.02 28.33 12.25
C GLN A 15 12.00 27.23 11.17
N LYS A 16 11.19 27.37 10.11
CA LYS A 16 11.16 26.39 8.99
C LYS A 16 12.53 26.24 8.32
N SER A 17 13.28 27.32 8.17
CA SER A 17 14.66 27.33 7.65
C SER A 17 15.66 26.67 8.59
N ARG A 18 15.40 26.63 9.90
CA ARG A 18 16.23 25.85 10.83
C ARG A 18 15.93 24.36 10.70
N TRP A 19 14.66 24.01 10.56
CA TRP A 19 14.22 22.61 10.40
C TRP A 19 14.61 22.00 9.04
N SER A 20 14.90 22.80 8.02
CA SER A 20 15.33 22.29 6.70
C SER A 20 16.67 21.53 6.73
N SER A 21 17.50 21.76 7.76
CA SER A 21 18.79 21.06 7.93
C SER A 21 18.64 19.69 8.59
N VAL A 22 17.46 19.38 9.14
CA VAL A 22 17.21 18.11 9.82
C VAL A 22 17.11 16.98 8.80
N TRP A 23 17.78 15.87 9.09
CA TRP A 23 17.81 14.72 8.20
C TRP A 23 16.45 14.00 8.22
N PRO A 24 16.01 13.44 7.08
CA PRO A 24 14.77 12.69 7.02
C PRO A 24 14.87 11.35 7.75
N ASN A 25 13.73 10.82 8.18
CA ASN A 25 13.65 9.49 8.80
C ASN A 25 13.93 8.38 7.78
N MET A 26 14.90 7.52 8.10
CA MET A 26 15.18 6.29 7.35
C MET A 26 14.43 5.13 8.00
N ARG A 27 13.47 4.55 7.26
CA ARG A 27 12.76 3.34 7.71
C ARG A 27 13.48 2.08 7.25
N TYR A 28 13.19 0.96 7.90
CA TYR A 28 13.65 -0.36 7.46
C TYR A 28 13.29 -0.59 5.99
N GLY A 29 14.27 -1.12 5.24
CA GLY A 29 14.20 -1.29 3.78
C GLY A 29 14.86 -0.17 2.96
N SER A 30 15.17 0.98 3.59
CA SER A 30 16.07 1.98 3.00
C SER A 30 17.52 1.67 3.39
N MET A 31 18.44 1.78 2.42
CA MET A 31 19.85 1.41 2.61
C MET A 31 20.70 2.61 3.04
N PHE A 32 21.52 3.15 2.14
CA PHE A 32 22.45 4.24 2.44
C PHE A 32 21.86 5.61 2.10
N LEU A 33 22.00 6.57 3.02
CA LEU A 33 21.59 7.96 2.81
C LEU A 33 22.78 8.86 2.48
N SER A 34 22.81 9.36 1.25
CA SER A 34 23.79 10.29 0.71
C SER A 34 23.41 11.75 0.97
N TYR A 35 23.26 12.16 2.24
CA TYR A 35 22.86 13.53 2.61
C TYR A 35 24.06 14.46 2.88
N SER A 36 25.04 13.98 3.65
CA SER A 36 26.27 14.72 3.99
C SER A 36 27.25 14.84 2.82
N ILE A 37 28.07 15.89 2.82
CA ILE A 37 29.10 16.17 1.80
C ILE A 37 30.05 14.98 1.65
N GLY A 38 30.59 14.45 2.75
CA GLY A 38 31.52 13.31 2.71
C GLY A 38 30.91 12.05 2.08
N ARG A 39 29.58 11.89 2.15
CA ARG A 39 28.86 10.78 1.52
C ARG A 39 28.57 11.00 0.03
N LYS A 40 28.55 12.25 -0.42
CA LYS A 40 28.27 12.64 -1.82
C LYS A 40 29.54 12.70 -2.67
N LEU A 41 30.63 13.20 -2.11
CA LEU A 41 31.91 13.42 -2.82
C LEU A 41 32.42 12.21 -3.61
N PRO A 42 32.53 10.99 -3.05
CA PRO A 42 33.09 9.87 -3.80
C PRO A 42 32.24 9.47 -5.02
N MET A 43 30.91 9.58 -4.92
CA MET A 43 30.01 9.24 -6.02
C MET A 43 29.95 10.33 -7.10
N LYS A 44 30.29 11.59 -6.75
CA LYS A 44 30.31 12.72 -7.69
C LYS A 44 31.40 12.58 -8.76
N GLY A 45 32.49 11.86 -8.46
CA GLY A 45 33.58 11.61 -9.41
C GLY A 45 33.28 10.52 -10.46
N VAL A 46 32.14 9.84 -10.39
CA VAL A 46 31.82 8.72 -11.27
C VAL A 46 31.11 9.20 -12.53
N ASN A 47 31.85 9.30 -13.63
CA ASN A 47 31.33 9.68 -14.94
C ASN A 47 30.96 8.44 -15.76
N TRP A 48 29.71 8.37 -16.18
CA TRP A 48 29.19 7.23 -16.92
C TRP A 48 28.91 7.57 -18.38
N VAL A 49 29.21 6.63 -19.27
CA VAL A 49 28.91 6.71 -20.71
C VAL A 49 28.12 5.48 -21.12
N THR A 50 27.14 5.67 -22.01
CA THR A 50 26.41 4.57 -22.62
C THR A 50 27.18 3.99 -23.79
N ARG A 51 27.46 2.69 -23.67
CA ARG A 51 28.08 1.85 -24.69
C ARG A 51 27.17 0.66 -24.94
N ASP A 52 27.37 -0.05 -26.04
CA ASP A 52 26.54 -1.20 -26.39
C ASP A 52 26.56 -2.29 -25.32
N SER A 53 27.68 -2.46 -24.61
CA SER A 53 27.81 -3.39 -23.48
C SER A 53 26.94 -3.06 -22.26
N ASN A 54 26.50 -1.81 -22.13
CA ASN A 54 25.74 -1.35 -20.96
C ASN A 54 24.31 -0.91 -21.31
N ARG A 55 23.99 -0.73 -22.60
CA ARG A 55 22.67 -0.29 -23.06
C ARG A 55 21.60 -1.31 -22.67
N LEU A 56 20.54 -0.84 -22.04
CA LEU A 56 19.48 -1.70 -21.50
C LEU A 56 18.76 -2.52 -22.59
N LEU A 57 18.53 -1.91 -23.75
CA LEU A 57 17.83 -2.51 -24.89
C LEU A 57 18.53 -3.76 -25.45
N ASN A 58 19.86 -3.82 -25.36
CA ASN A 58 20.63 -4.96 -25.84
C ASN A 58 20.41 -6.21 -24.97
N PHE A 59 19.95 -6.04 -23.72
CA PHE A 59 19.67 -7.13 -22.78
C PHE A 59 18.18 -7.48 -22.70
N ALA A 60 17.42 -7.24 -23.77
CA ALA A 60 15.98 -7.54 -23.82
C ALA A 60 15.67 -9.01 -23.49
N ASN A 61 16.53 -9.95 -23.89
CA ASN A 61 16.36 -11.38 -23.62
C ASN A 61 16.11 -11.69 -22.14
N ARG A 62 16.73 -10.92 -21.23
CA ARG A 62 16.55 -11.08 -19.78
C ARG A 62 15.64 -10.02 -19.17
N TYR A 63 15.75 -8.79 -19.64
CA TYR A 63 15.12 -7.62 -19.01
C TYR A 63 13.93 -7.07 -19.81
N ALA A 64 13.30 -7.87 -20.67
CA ALA A 64 12.10 -7.47 -21.43
C ALA A 64 11.00 -6.88 -20.53
N SER A 65 10.73 -7.50 -19.38
CA SER A 65 9.74 -7.00 -18.41
C SER A 65 10.15 -5.68 -17.76
N VAL A 66 11.44 -5.42 -17.63
CA VAL A 66 11.97 -4.14 -17.13
C VAL A 66 11.82 -3.07 -18.19
N ILE A 67 12.12 -3.39 -19.45
CA ILE A 67 11.95 -2.48 -20.61
C ILE A 67 10.49 -2.03 -20.72
N ALA A 68 9.55 -2.98 -20.64
CA ALA A 68 8.12 -2.70 -20.78
C ALA A 68 7.53 -1.82 -19.67
N ASP A 69 8.16 -1.78 -18.48
CA ASP A 69 7.71 -0.98 -17.34
C ASP A 69 8.19 0.49 -17.38
N ILE A 70 9.05 0.88 -18.34
CA ILE A 70 9.59 2.24 -18.41
C ILE A 70 8.56 3.19 -19.04
N ASP A 71 8.34 4.34 -18.40
CA ASP A 71 7.52 5.40 -18.96
C ASP A 71 8.41 6.34 -19.82
N VAL A 72 8.48 6.02 -21.11
CA VAL A 72 9.40 6.68 -22.06
C VAL A 72 9.06 8.16 -22.23
N LYS A 73 7.78 8.49 -22.43
CA LYS A 73 7.32 9.87 -22.69
C LYS A 73 7.68 10.77 -21.51
N ARG A 74 7.24 10.38 -20.31
CA ARG A 74 7.47 11.16 -19.09
C ARG A 74 8.94 11.27 -18.73
N THR A 75 9.72 10.22 -18.97
CA THR A 75 11.17 10.27 -18.71
C THR A 75 11.87 11.23 -19.66
N GLN A 76 11.48 11.26 -20.94
CA GLN A 76 12.08 12.18 -21.91
C GLN A 76 11.77 13.64 -21.56
N GLU A 77 10.52 13.96 -21.23
CA GLU A 77 10.05 15.32 -20.95
C GLU A 77 10.65 15.90 -19.65
N GLU A 78 10.68 15.11 -18.58
CA GLU A 78 11.05 15.60 -17.25
C GLU A 78 12.56 15.50 -16.95
N LEU A 79 13.23 14.50 -17.53
CA LEU A 79 14.63 14.20 -17.23
C LEU A 79 15.56 14.48 -18.42
N ASN A 80 15.02 14.71 -19.63
CA ASN A 80 15.80 14.86 -20.86
C ASN A 80 16.75 13.66 -21.11
N VAL A 81 16.34 12.46 -20.69
CA VAL A 81 17.14 11.22 -20.85
C VAL A 81 16.52 10.37 -21.95
N ALA A 82 17.25 10.24 -23.06
CA ALA A 82 16.89 9.36 -24.17
C ALA A 82 16.73 7.90 -23.72
N PHE A 83 15.74 7.21 -24.27
CA PHE A 83 15.51 5.79 -24.01
C PHE A 83 16.72 4.91 -24.36
N SER A 84 17.43 5.25 -25.45
CA SER A 84 18.67 4.58 -25.87
C SER A 84 19.87 4.85 -24.97
N ASP A 85 19.80 5.89 -24.15
CA ASP A 85 20.83 6.29 -23.19
C ASP A 85 20.63 5.64 -21.81
N ILE A 86 19.62 4.79 -21.64
CA ILE A 86 19.38 4.07 -20.39
C ILE A 86 20.26 2.82 -20.32
N ARG A 87 20.98 2.67 -19.20
CA ARG A 87 21.81 1.49 -18.91
C ARG A 87 21.09 0.47 -18.04
N TRP A 88 21.44 -0.81 -18.16
CA TRP A 88 20.88 -1.86 -17.30
C TRP A 88 21.24 -1.66 -15.81
N ASN A 89 22.33 -0.96 -15.52
CA ASN A 89 22.80 -0.61 -14.18
C ASN A 89 22.73 0.91 -13.91
N ASP A 90 21.84 1.64 -14.61
CA ASP A 90 21.75 3.09 -14.47
C ASP A 90 21.39 3.50 -13.03
N HIS A 91 22.07 4.53 -12.53
CA HIS A 91 21.85 5.10 -11.20
C HIS A 91 20.82 6.23 -11.21
N ARG A 92 20.53 6.81 -12.39
CA ARG A 92 19.54 7.88 -12.55
C ARG A 92 18.15 7.36 -12.19
N ARG A 93 17.38 8.16 -11.44
CA ARG A 93 16.01 7.82 -11.03
C ARG A 93 15.02 8.24 -12.12
N ILE A 94 14.63 7.29 -12.97
CA ILE A 94 13.69 7.47 -14.08
C ILE A 94 12.24 7.17 -13.66
N TYR A 95 11.29 7.50 -14.53
CA TYR A 95 9.87 7.22 -14.33
C TYR A 95 9.48 5.85 -14.91
N TRP A 96 8.64 5.15 -14.15
CA TRP A 96 8.15 3.82 -14.48
C TRP A 96 6.64 3.83 -14.38
N LYS A 97 5.99 3.02 -15.21
CA LYS A 97 4.57 2.67 -15.12
C LYS A 97 4.47 1.17 -14.97
N CYS A 98 3.95 0.70 -13.84
CA CYS A 98 3.88 -0.73 -13.58
C CYS A 98 2.95 -1.42 -14.58
N SER A 99 3.45 -2.40 -15.35
CA SER A 99 2.64 -3.20 -16.27
C SER A 99 1.55 -4.02 -15.56
N PHE A 100 1.76 -4.37 -14.29
CA PHE A 100 0.83 -5.16 -13.48
C PHE A 100 -0.32 -4.31 -12.92
N CYS A 101 -0.03 -3.32 -12.07
CA CYS A 101 -1.06 -2.52 -11.39
C CYS A 101 -1.30 -1.11 -11.98
N GLY A 102 -0.54 -0.71 -13.00
CA GLY A 102 -0.70 0.58 -13.69
C GLY A 102 -0.15 1.81 -12.94
N SER A 103 0.29 1.67 -11.68
CA SER A 103 0.73 2.83 -10.89
C SER A 103 2.11 3.37 -11.31
N PRO A 104 2.27 4.71 -11.37
CA PRO A 104 3.53 5.35 -11.69
C PRO A 104 4.45 5.45 -10.47
N TYR A 105 5.76 5.30 -10.67
CA TYR A 105 6.75 5.48 -9.61
C TYR A 105 8.13 5.87 -10.17
N ARG A 106 9.01 6.38 -9.28
CA ARG A 106 10.34 6.87 -9.67
C ARG A 106 11.47 6.14 -8.94
N LYS A 107 12.25 5.34 -9.67
CA LYS A 107 13.37 4.52 -9.18
C LYS A 107 14.49 4.45 -10.21
N SER A 108 15.68 4.04 -9.80
CA SER A 108 16.78 3.76 -10.73
C SER A 108 16.70 2.35 -11.28
N VAL A 109 17.22 2.15 -12.49
CA VAL A 109 17.25 0.84 -13.15
C VAL A 109 18.10 -0.14 -12.34
N SER A 110 19.25 0.31 -11.83
CA SER A 110 20.20 -0.48 -11.06
C SER A 110 19.57 -1.24 -9.88
N VAL A 111 18.65 -0.63 -9.14
CA VAL A 111 18.04 -1.28 -7.97
C VAL A 111 16.99 -2.31 -8.43
N ARG A 112 16.33 -2.06 -9.56
CA ARG A 112 15.38 -3.01 -10.15
C ARG A 112 16.09 -4.24 -10.73
N THR A 113 17.21 -4.06 -11.41
CA THR A 113 17.97 -5.18 -12.00
C THR A 113 18.74 -5.98 -10.94
N LYS A 114 19.26 -5.33 -9.89
CA LYS A 114 20.00 -6.02 -8.81
C LYS A 114 19.11 -6.72 -7.78
N PHE A 115 18.00 -6.08 -7.38
CA PHE A 115 17.20 -6.51 -6.22
C PHE A 115 15.69 -6.59 -6.50
N HIS A 116 15.26 -6.52 -7.76
CA HIS A 116 13.84 -6.59 -8.14
C HIS A 116 12.97 -5.47 -7.51
N ALA A 117 13.55 -4.30 -7.24
CA ALA A 117 12.80 -3.15 -6.70
C ALA A 117 11.87 -2.51 -7.75
N GLY A 118 10.68 -3.09 -7.90
CA GLY A 118 9.62 -2.58 -8.76
C GLY A 118 8.71 -1.56 -8.07
N CYS A 119 7.43 -1.59 -8.45
CA CYS A 119 6.42 -0.73 -7.85
C CYS A 119 6.25 -0.99 -6.35
N ASN A 120 6.15 0.08 -5.55
CA ASN A 120 5.97 -0.03 -4.12
C ASN A 120 4.63 -0.69 -3.73
N PHE A 121 3.59 -0.58 -4.56
CA PHE A 121 2.29 -1.22 -4.31
C PHE A 121 2.35 -2.74 -4.50
N CYS A 122 3.04 -3.20 -5.55
CA CYS A 122 3.20 -4.64 -5.81
C CYS A 122 4.06 -5.37 -4.77
N LYS A 123 4.72 -4.66 -3.84
CA LYS A 123 5.39 -5.30 -2.69
C LYS A 123 4.38 -6.03 -1.80
N GLY A 124 3.20 -5.45 -1.59
CA GLY A 124 2.10 -6.08 -0.86
C GLY A 124 1.21 -6.96 -1.73
N ARG A 125 1.69 -7.40 -2.91
CA ARG A 125 0.89 -8.22 -3.83
C ARG A 125 0.49 -9.56 -3.22
N TYR A 126 1.39 -10.16 -2.47
CA TYR A 126 1.16 -11.41 -1.77
C TYR A 126 0.57 -11.17 -0.37
N PRO A 127 -0.15 -12.14 0.20
CA PRO A 127 -0.70 -12.04 1.55
C PRO A 127 0.37 -11.90 2.64
N SER A 128 1.51 -12.56 2.46
CA SER A 128 2.66 -12.47 3.34
C SER A 128 3.87 -11.97 2.56
N GLU A 129 4.52 -10.93 3.09
CA GLU A 129 5.77 -10.42 2.53
C GLU A 129 6.95 -11.37 2.78
N VAL A 130 6.79 -12.31 3.73
CA VAL A 130 7.83 -13.28 4.13
C VAL A 130 7.71 -14.57 3.31
N LEU A 131 6.52 -15.18 3.30
CA LEU A 131 6.28 -16.49 2.67
C LEU A 131 5.91 -16.38 1.19
N GLY A 132 5.72 -15.15 0.67
CA GLY A 132 5.58 -14.87 -0.75
C GLY A 132 4.49 -15.72 -1.43
N GLY A 133 4.89 -16.50 -2.44
CA GLY A 133 4.00 -17.30 -3.29
C GLY A 133 3.39 -18.54 -2.64
N GLN A 134 3.68 -18.81 -1.35
CA GLN A 134 3.06 -19.91 -0.59
C GLN A 134 1.67 -19.50 -0.09
N CYS A 135 0.77 -19.20 -1.02
CA CYS A 135 -0.61 -18.84 -0.69
C CYS A 135 -1.55 -19.99 -1.07
N GLU A 136 -2.34 -20.44 -0.11
CA GLU A 136 -3.36 -21.49 -0.32
C GLU A 136 -4.75 -20.91 -0.66
N SER A 137 -4.90 -19.58 -0.62
CA SER A 137 -6.21 -18.95 -0.80
C SER A 137 -6.55 -18.67 -2.27
N SER A 138 -7.81 -18.87 -2.62
CA SER A 138 -8.36 -18.59 -3.96
C SER A 138 -8.17 -17.13 -4.40
N PRO A 139 -8.09 -16.88 -5.71
CA PRO A 139 -8.05 -15.54 -6.26
C PRO A 139 -9.34 -14.75 -5.98
N VAL A 140 -9.25 -13.42 -6.06
CA VAL A 140 -10.39 -12.50 -5.85
C VAL A 140 -11.51 -12.78 -6.83
N SER A 141 -11.19 -13.14 -8.09
CA SER A 141 -12.18 -13.48 -9.12
C SER A 141 -13.13 -14.62 -8.73
N GLU A 142 -12.66 -15.58 -7.95
CA GLU A 142 -13.46 -16.74 -7.52
C GLU A 142 -14.20 -16.47 -6.21
N ALA A 143 -13.49 -15.89 -5.23
CA ALA A 143 -14.02 -15.74 -3.88
C ALA A 143 -14.98 -14.54 -3.71
N ALA A 144 -14.77 -13.47 -4.47
CA ALA A 144 -15.54 -12.22 -4.37
C ALA A 144 -15.54 -11.45 -5.71
N PRO A 145 -16.22 -11.97 -6.76
CA PRO A 145 -16.24 -11.35 -8.08
C PRO A 145 -16.86 -9.94 -8.09
N GLU A 146 -17.76 -9.64 -7.16
CA GLU A 146 -18.39 -8.32 -7.00
C GLU A 146 -17.37 -7.20 -6.72
N LEU A 147 -16.27 -7.53 -6.06
CA LEU A 147 -15.21 -6.57 -5.75
C LEU A 147 -14.43 -6.14 -7.00
N VAL A 148 -14.36 -6.98 -8.03
CA VAL A 148 -13.64 -6.66 -9.27
C VAL A 148 -14.31 -5.50 -10.01
N GLN A 149 -15.64 -5.40 -9.94
CA GLN A 149 -16.42 -4.32 -10.57
C GLN A 149 -16.20 -2.97 -9.88
N GLU A 150 -15.92 -2.97 -8.57
CA GLU A 150 -15.64 -1.76 -7.80
C GLU A 150 -14.23 -1.21 -8.00
N LEU A 151 -13.32 -1.96 -8.63
CA LEU A 151 -11.97 -1.47 -8.88
C LEU A 151 -12.01 -0.31 -9.86
N VAL A 152 -11.18 0.71 -9.66
CA VAL A 152 -11.08 1.81 -10.61
C VAL A 152 -10.53 1.30 -11.96
N ASP A 153 -11.18 1.72 -13.05
CA ASP A 153 -10.79 1.35 -14.41
C ASP A 153 -9.50 2.05 -14.84
N ASN A 154 -8.39 1.31 -14.80
CA ASN A 154 -7.12 1.73 -15.36
C ASN A 154 -6.59 0.75 -16.43
N GLY A 155 -7.45 -0.16 -16.91
CA GLY A 155 -7.12 -1.22 -17.86
C GLY A 155 -6.29 -2.36 -17.26
N LYS A 156 -6.24 -2.49 -15.92
CA LYS A 156 -5.49 -3.53 -15.19
C LYS A 156 -6.34 -4.32 -14.20
N ARG A 157 -7.67 -4.30 -14.34
CA ARG A 157 -8.61 -5.02 -13.46
C ARG A 157 -8.34 -6.53 -13.47
N ASP A 158 -8.09 -7.13 -14.63
CA ASP A 158 -7.88 -8.57 -14.78
C ASP A 158 -6.67 -9.05 -13.97
N ASN A 159 -5.57 -8.30 -14.03
CA ASN A 159 -4.36 -8.57 -13.25
C ASN A 159 -4.63 -8.48 -11.73
N LEU A 160 -5.44 -7.52 -11.31
CA LEU A 160 -5.81 -7.33 -9.91
C LEU A 160 -6.78 -8.40 -9.42
N ALA A 161 -7.63 -8.94 -10.31
CA ALA A 161 -8.54 -10.04 -10.01
C ALA A 161 -7.80 -11.37 -9.77
N THR A 162 -6.62 -11.55 -10.39
CA THR A 162 -5.72 -12.70 -10.14
C THR A 162 -5.04 -12.66 -8.76
N LEU A 163 -5.17 -11.57 -8.01
CA LEU A 163 -4.63 -11.51 -6.65
C LEU A 163 -5.39 -12.45 -5.73
N SER A 164 -4.74 -12.93 -4.69
CA SER A 164 -5.41 -13.72 -3.66
C SER A 164 -6.38 -12.87 -2.83
N VAL A 165 -7.45 -13.50 -2.35
CA VAL A 165 -8.48 -12.84 -1.52
C VAL A 165 -7.92 -12.28 -0.20
N THR A 166 -6.81 -12.86 0.30
CA THR A 166 -6.07 -12.46 1.51
C THR A 166 -4.93 -11.49 1.23
N SER A 167 -4.77 -11.03 -0.01
CA SER A 167 -3.69 -10.14 -0.43
C SER A 167 -3.66 -8.82 0.37
N LYS A 168 -2.45 -8.37 0.71
CA LYS A 168 -2.18 -7.06 1.33
C LYS A 168 -2.09 -5.92 0.30
N PHE A 169 -2.52 -6.16 -0.93
CA PHE A 169 -2.40 -5.19 -2.00
C PHE A 169 -3.36 -4.01 -1.76
N ARG A 170 -2.84 -2.78 -1.86
CA ARG A 170 -3.62 -1.56 -1.71
C ARG A 170 -4.14 -1.13 -3.08
N ALA A 171 -5.37 -1.51 -3.38
CA ALA A 171 -6.06 -1.16 -4.61
C ALA A 171 -6.84 0.17 -4.48
N GLU A 172 -7.19 0.73 -5.63
CA GLU A 172 -8.09 1.88 -5.77
C GLU A 172 -9.49 1.39 -6.14
N TRP A 173 -10.47 1.82 -5.37
CA TRP A 173 -11.87 1.41 -5.44
C TRP A 173 -12.74 2.62 -5.72
N SER A 174 -13.83 2.45 -6.47
CA SER A 174 -14.87 3.45 -6.65
C SER A 174 -15.91 3.32 -5.53
N CYS A 175 -16.15 4.41 -4.81
CA CYS A 175 -17.16 4.41 -3.74
C CYS A 175 -18.57 4.40 -4.31
N ARG A 176 -19.39 3.46 -3.83
CA ARG A 176 -20.79 3.31 -4.26
C ARG A 176 -21.66 4.55 -4.00
N GLN A 177 -21.35 5.34 -2.97
CA GLN A 177 -22.19 6.47 -2.55
C GLN A 177 -21.84 7.79 -3.23
N CYS A 178 -20.55 8.07 -3.44
CA CYS A 178 -20.10 9.35 -3.99
C CYS A 178 -19.36 9.25 -5.33
N GLY A 179 -19.13 8.03 -5.84
CA GLY A 179 -18.41 7.78 -7.09
C GLY A 179 -16.91 8.11 -7.06
N LYS A 180 -16.41 8.70 -5.96
CA LYS A 180 -14.98 9.06 -5.82
C LYS A 180 -14.13 7.82 -5.63
N SER A 181 -12.89 7.88 -6.11
CA SER A 181 -11.91 6.84 -5.88
C SER A 181 -11.30 6.95 -4.47
N TYR A 182 -11.14 5.82 -3.79
CA TYR A 182 -10.46 5.71 -2.51
C TYR A 182 -9.55 4.48 -2.49
N ARG A 183 -8.58 4.48 -1.57
CA ARG A 183 -7.60 3.39 -1.46
C ARG A 183 -7.87 2.53 -0.24
N ALA A 184 -8.03 1.23 -0.46
CA ALA A 184 -8.19 0.22 0.59
C ALA A 184 -7.48 -1.07 0.20
N THR A 185 -7.23 -1.94 1.18
CA THR A 185 -6.53 -3.20 0.97
C THR A 185 -7.51 -4.29 0.55
N VAL A 186 -7.12 -5.19 -0.36
CA VAL A 186 -7.97 -6.31 -0.80
C VAL A 186 -8.47 -7.13 0.39
N ARG A 187 -7.58 -7.62 1.27
CA ARG A 187 -7.98 -8.36 2.48
C ARG A 187 -8.88 -7.58 3.45
N SER A 188 -8.81 -6.25 3.44
CA SER A 188 -9.69 -5.43 4.29
C SER A 188 -11.12 -5.33 3.76
N ARG A 189 -11.28 -5.39 2.42
CA ARG A 189 -12.59 -5.44 1.78
C ARG A 189 -13.24 -6.82 1.99
N THR A 190 -12.46 -7.88 1.89
CA THR A 190 -12.95 -9.26 2.02
C THR A 190 -13.10 -9.68 3.50
N GLY A 191 -12.33 -9.07 4.40
CA GLY A 191 -12.28 -9.44 5.82
C GLY A 191 -11.51 -10.73 6.09
N ARG A 192 -10.96 -11.39 5.06
CA ARG A 192 -10.28 -12.68 5.18
C ARG A 192 -8.80 -12.49 5.46
N VAL A 193 -8.27 -13.29 6.37
CA VAL A 193 -6.86 -13.29 6.77
C VAL A 193 -6.35 -14.73 6.82
N GLU A 194 -5.09 -14.94 6.46
CA GLU A 194 -4.45 -16.25 6.61
C GLU A 194 -4.22 -16.60 8.08
N VAL A 195 -4.34 -17.89 8.39
CA VAL A 195 -4.11 -18.41 9.74
C VAL A 195 -2.70 -18.06 10.21
N GLY A 196 -2.56 -17.63 11.46
CA GLY A 196 -1.29 -17.21 12.05
C GLY A 196 -0.87 -15.76 11.77
N GLN A 197 -1.60 -15.02 10.92
CA GLN A 197 -1.44 -13.56 10.83
C GLN A 197 -2.33 -12.83 11.85
N CYS A 198 -2.09 -11.52 12.02
CA CYS A 198 -2.92 -10.69 12.88
C CYS A 198 -4.35 -10.56 12.32
N GLY A 199 -5.34 -10.79 13.19
CA GLY A 199 -6.74 -10.52 12.89
C GLY A 199 -6.98 -9.05 12.53
N LEU A 200 -7.95 -8.82 11.64
CA LEU A 200 -8.43 -7.47 11.35
C LEU A 200 -9.54 -7.08 12.33
N HIS A 201 -9.92 -5.81 12.33
CA HIS A 201 -11.10 -5.37 13.08
C HIS A 201 -12.33 -6.18 12.63
N PRO A 202 -13.20 -6.65 13.55
CA PRO A 202 -14.35 -7.50 13.19
C PRO A 202 -15.27 -6.82 12.16
N ASP A 203 -15.55 -5.53 12.34
CA ASP A 203 -16.36 -4.74 11.39
C ASP A 203 -15.58 -4.17 10.19
N ILE A 204 -14.36 -4.63 9.89
CA ILE A 204 -13.51 -4.03 8.83
C ILE A 204 -14.20 -3.99 7.46
N THR A 205 -15.01 -4.99 7.15
CA THR A 205 -15.74 -5.11 5.88
C THR A 205 -16.77 -3.98 5.73
N ARG A 206 -17.47 -3.63 6.81
CA ARG A 206 -18.43 -2.51 6.88
C ARG A 206 -17.72 -1.17 6.76
N TRP A 207 -16.63 -0.98 7.48
CA TRP A 207 -15.87 0.28 7.48
C TRP A 207 -15.15 0.57 6.15
N THR A 208 -14.74 -0.47 5.42
CA THR A 208 -14.05 -0.32 4.14
C THR A 208 -14.97 -0.38 2.91
N ALA A 209 -16.29 -0.59 3.12
CA ALA A 209 -17.32 -0.58 2.06
C ALA A 209 -17.40 0.74 1.30
N TYR A 210 -17.00 1.84 1.94
CA TYR A 210 -17.11 3.18 1.39
C TYR A 210 -15.81 3.97 1.60
N CYS A 211 -15.75 5.16 1.00
CA CYS A 211 -14.70 6.15 1.29
C CYS A 211 -14.61 6.45 2.79
N PRO A 212 -13.43 6.89 3.28
CA PRO A 212 -13.27 7.41 4.65
C PRO A 212 -14.28 8.49 5.03
N ASP A 213 -14.67 9.34 4.07
CA ASP A 213 -15.64 10.41 4.30
C ASP A 213 -17.10 9.91 4.36
N CYS A 214 -17.39 8.77 3.74
CA CYS A 214 -18.76 8.26 3.58
C CYS A 214 -19.09 7.10 4.52
N SER A 215 -18.09 6.42 5.09
CA SER A 215 -18.29 5.21 5.90
C SER A 215 -19.04 5.46 7.21
N TRP A 216 -18.99 6.69 7.74
CA TRP A 216 -19.60 7.02 9.03
C TRP A 216 -21.12 6.86 9.04
N LYS A 217 -21.81 7.46 8.07
CA LYS A 217 -23.28 7.52 8.05
C LYS A 217 -23.92 6.11 8.03
N PRO A 218 -23.50 5.17 7.17
CA PRO A 218 -24.06 3.82 7.16
C PRO A 218 -23.76 3.02 8.44
N ASN A 219 -22.59 3.21 9.05
CA ASN A 219 -22.18 2.42 10.22
C ASN A 219 -22.84 2.89 11.52
N MET A 220 -23.27 4.15 11.60
CA MET A 220 -23.95 4.70 12.78
C MET A 220 -25.44 4.35 12.86
N THR A 221 -26.04 3.82 11.79
CA THR A 221 -27.48 3.50 11.79
C THR A 221 -27.83 2.38 12.77
N SER A 222 -26.99 1.36 12.90
CA SER A 222 -27.21 0.25 13.83
C SER A 222 -27.14 0.72 15.29
N VAL A 223 -26.21 1.61 15.60
CA VAL A 223 -26.08 2.23 16.93
C VAL A 223 -27.30 3.09 17.26
N ALA A 224 -27.79 3.86 16.28
CA ALA A 224 -29.02 4.64 16.45
C ALA A 224 -30.26 3.76 16.69
N GLN A 225 -30.31 2.57 16.05
CA GLN A 225 -31.39 1.61 16.26
C GLN A 225 -31.35 0.96 17.64
N SER A 226 -30.17 0.55 18.12
CA SER A 226 -30.06 -0.07 19.44
C SER A 226 -30.43 0.92 20.54
N VAL A 227 -29.89 2.14 20.50
CA VAL A 227 -30.27 3.18 21.48
C VAL A 227 -31.76 3.54 21.40
N SER A 228 -32.39 3.50 20.23
CA SER A 228 -33.84 3.74 20.12
C SER A 228 -34.70 2.63 20.72
N THR A 229 -34.19 1.40 20.76
CA THR A 229 -34.93 0.22 21.24
C THR A 229 -34.81 0.06 22.75
N THR A 230 -33.59 0.21 23.29
CA THR A 230 -33.29 -0.03 24.71
C THR A 230 -33.13 1.25 25.52
N GLY A 231 -33.02 2.42 24.87
CA GLY A 231 -32.67 3.69 25.50
C GLY A 231 -31.19 3.83 25.86
N GLN A 232 -30.35 2.81 25.61
CA GLN A 232 -28.95 2.77 26.02
C GLN A 232 -28.08 1.96 25.05
N PHE A 233 -26.91 2.49 24.71
CA PHE A 233 -25.89 1.77 23.92
C PHE A 233 -24.60 1.58 24.72
N LEU A 234 -24.15 0.32 24.84
CA LEU A 234 -22.97 -0.05 25.62
C LEU A 234 -21.87 -0.74 24.79
N GLY A 235 -22.15 -1.13 23.55
CA GLY A 235 -21.23 -1.91 22.71
C GLY A 235 -21.00 -3.36 23.17
N LEU A 236 -21.64 -3.79 24.26
CA LEU A 236 -21.56 -5.17 24.78
C LEU A 236 -22.49 -6.16 24.08
N GLU A 237 -23.39 -5.66 23.23
CA GLU A 237 -24.47 -6.43 22.60
C GLU A 237 -23.97 -7.65 21.82
N GLN A 238 -22.84 -7.51 21.11
CA GLN A 238 -22.25 -8.62 20.35
C GLN A 238 -21.68 -9.70 21.28
N VAL A 239 -20.93 -9.29 22.30
CA VAL A 239 -20.32 -10.20 23.28
C VAL A 239 -21.40 -10.93 24.09
N MET A 240 -22.46 -10.23 24.48
CA MET A 240 -23.59 -10.84 25.20
C MET A 240 -24.27 -11.92 24.36
N LYS A 241 -24.51 -11.66 23.07
CA LYS A 241 -25.07 -12.66 22.14
C LYS A 241 -24.14 -13.86 21.95
N GLU A 242 -22.82 -13.64 21.86
CA GLU A 242 -21.85 -14.72 21.79
C GLU A 242 -21.89 -15.60 23.05
N LEU A 243 -21.99 -14.99 24.23
CA LEU A 243 -22.13 -15.73 25.49
C LEU A 243 -23.41 -16.58 25.52
N ASP A 244 -24.54 -16.02 25.08
CA ASP A 244 -25.82 -16.74 25.00
C ASP A 244 -25.71 -17.95 24.03
N SER A 245 -25.15 -17.75 22.83
CA SER A 245 -24.92 -18.85 21.87
C SER A 245 -23.97 -19.94 22.39
N SER A 246 -22.92 -19.54 23.12
CA SER A 246 -21.96 -20.48 23.73
C SER A 246 -22.54 -21.25 24.91
N SER A 247 -23.66 -20.80 25.48
CA SER A 247 -24.38 -21.54 26.52
C SER A 247 -25.30 -22.61 25.92
N GLU A 248 -25.78 -22.41 24.69
CA GLU A 248 -26.61 -23.36 23.94
C GLU A 248 -25.76 -24.48 23.30
N GLU A 249 -24.58 -24.14 22.76
CA GLU A 249 -23.60 -25.13 22.31
C GLU A 249 -22.81 -25.63 23.53
N GLN A 250 -22.92 -26.91 23.91
CA GLN A 250 -22.18 -27.51 25.04
C GLN A 250 -20.66 -27.59 24.78
N CYS A 251 -19.97 -26.45 24.71
CA CYS A 251 -18.52 -26.35 24.58
C CYS A 251 -17.87 -26.59 25.95
N ARG A 252 -17.31 -27.78 26.15
CA ARG A 252 -16.55 -28.12 27.35
C ARG A 252 -15.20 -27.39 27.36
N VAL A 253 -15.13 -26.24 28.03
CA VAL A 253 -13.89 -25.47 28.18
C VAL A 253 -13.04 -26.09 29.31
N PRO A 254 -11.86 -26.70 29.03
CA PRO A 254 -10.99 -27.21 30.08
C PRO A 254 -10.49 -26.06 30.95
N ARG A 255 -10.64 -26.18 32.27
CA ARG A 255 -10.21 -25.17 33.25
C ARG A 255 -9.16 -25.77 34.19
N ARG A 256 -8.14 -24.97 34.53
CA ARG A 256 -7.16 -25.35 35.55
C ARG A 256 -7.83 -25.49 36.92
N MET A 257 -7.35 -26.45 37.72
CA MET A 257 -7.71 -26.51 39.14
C MET A 257 -7.28 -25.21 39.84
N ARG A 258 -8.14 -24.66 40.70
CA ARG A 258 -7.84 -23.49 41.52
C ARG A 258 -7.65 -23.97 42.95
N LEU A 259 -6.51 -23.64 43.55
CA LEU A 259 -6.32 -23.79 45.00
C LEU A 259 -7.10 -22.65 45.66
N VAL A 260 -8.36 -22.90 46.00
CA VAL A 260 -9.18 -21.95 46.74
C VAL A 260 -8.91 -22.22 48.23
N SER A 261 -8.22 -21.30 48.90
CA SER A 261 -8.05 -21.27 50.36
C SER A 261 -9.34 -20.87 51.04
#